data_AF-A0A645HIT1-F1
#
_entry.id   AF-A0A645HIT1-F1
#
_cell.length_a   1.000
_cell.length_b   1.000
_cell.length_c   1.000
_cell.angle_alpha   90.00
_cell.angle_beta   90.00
_cell.angle_gamma   90.00
#
_symmetry.space_group_name_H-M   'P 1'
#
loop_
_entity.id
_entity.type
_entity.pdbx_description
1 polymer ?
#
loop_
_entity_poly.entity_id
_entity_poly.type
_entity_poly.pdbx_seq_one_letter_code
_entity_poly.pdbx_strand_id
1 'polypeptide(L)'
;MLVSPAVRTEQTARALGRKFKMRAELLPGGSVDEVLELAQWPKSRGAVLVVGHQPMLGEIASRLLGMTAGQCAIRKGAVWWLRHRSRQEHEETILLSVQSPEFL
;
A
#
# COMPACT_ATOMS: atom_id res chain seq x y z
N MET A 1 -9.67 -4.30 3.02
CA MET A 1 -8.53 -3.69 3.73
C MET A 1 -7.65 -4.79 4.30
N LEU A 2 -6.35 -4.66 4.11
CA LEU A 2 -5.31 -5.52 4.65
C LEU A 2 -4.51 -4.70 5.66
N VAL A 3 -4.34 -5.21 6.86
CA VAL A 3 -3.82 -4.42 7.99
C VAL A 3 -2.77 -5.24 8.73
N SER A 4 -1.64 -4.62 9.06
CA SER A 4 -0.65 -5.24 9.94
C SER A 4 -1.22 -5.47 11.35
N PRO A 5 -0.94 -6.61 12.02
CA PRO A 5 -1.36 -6.88 13.40
C PRO A 5 -0.75 -5.94 14.46
N ALA A 6 0.17 -5.04 14.09
CA ALA A 6 0.70 -4.06 15.04
C ALA A 6 -0.42 -3.12 15.55
N VAL A 7 -0.44 -2.85 16.86
CA VAL A 7 -1.48 -2.03 17.50
C VAL A 7 -1.69 -0.68 16.80
N ARG A 8 -0.61 -0.01 16.38
CA ARG A 8 -0.68 1.29 15.68
C ARG A 8 -1.42 1.22 14.34
N THR A 9 -1.24 0.16 13.56
CA THR A 9 -1.90 -0.02 12.25
C THR A 9 -3.34 -0.47 12.43
N GLU A 10 -3.61 -1.28 13.45
CA GLU A 10 -4.97 -1.65 13.83
C GLU A 10 -5.79 -0.42 14.24
N GLN A 11 -5.21 0.47 15.06
CA GLN A 11 -5.85 1.73 15.46
C GLN A 11 -6.16 2.61 14.25
N THR A 12 -5.22 2.77 13.30
CA THR A 12 -5.48 3.48 12.03
C THR A 12 -6.64 2.84 11.25
N ALA A 13 -6.67 1.52 11.13
CA ALA A 13 -7.73 0.83 10.39
C ALA A 13 -9.10 0.94 11.08
N ARG A 14 -9.14 0.85 12.42
CA ARG A 14 -10.38 1.01 13.21
C ARG A 14 -10.99 2.40 13.03
N ALA A 15 -10.17 3.45 12.98
CA ALA A 15 -10.63 4.83 12.76
C ALA A 15 -11.34 5.02 11.41
N LEU A 16 -11.09 4.16 10.41
CA LEU A 16 -11.74 4.24 9.10
C LEU A 16 -13.16 3.66 9.08
N GLY A 17 -13.62 2.99 10.14
CA GLY A 17 -15.00 2.48 10.24
C GLY A 17 -15.37 1.40 9.21
N ARG A 18 -14.38 0.66 8.69
CA ARG A 18 -14.55 -0.36 7.64
C ARG A 18 -14.01 -1.71 8.11
N LYS A 19 -14.57 -2.81 7.61
CA LYS A 19 -14.08 -4.17 7.89
C LYS A 19 -12.68 -4.37 7.31
N PHE A 20 -11.79 -4.99 8.08
CA PHE A 20 -10.43 -5.31 7.65
C PHE A 20 -10.01 -6.72 8.07
N LYS A 21 -8.96 -7.23 7.42
CA LYS A 21 -8.29 -8.49 7.77
C LYS A 21 -6.88 -8.18 8.27
N MET A 22 -6.50 -8.75 9.41
CA MET A 22 -5.13 -8.68 9.91
C MET A 22 -4.26 -9.70 9.18
N ARG A 23 -3.04 -9.30 8.77
CA ARG A 23 -2.15 -10.09 7.91
C ARG A 23 -0.70 -9.98 8.39
N ALA A 24 -0.13 -11.11 8.81
CA ALA A 24 1.22 -11.17 9.38
C ALA A 24 2.31 -10.74 8.38
N GLU A 25 2.04 -10.91 7.09
CA GLU A 25 2.87 -10.46 5.96
C GLU A 25 3.11 -8.94 5.97
N LEU A 26 2.26 -8.17 6.66
CA LEU A 26 2.40 -6.72 6.85
C LEU A 26 3.15 -6.34 8.14
N LEU A 27 3.70 -7.29 8.91
CA LEU A 27 4.60 -6.97 10.02
C LEU A 27 5.93 -6.41 9.49
N PRO A 28 6.67 -5.62 10.29
CA PRO A 28 8.03 -5.23 9.94
C PRO A 28 8.88 -6.47 9.60
N GLY A 29 9.61 -6.41 8.47
CA GLY A 29 10.39 -7.53 7.95
C GLY A 29 9.65 -8.46 6.98
N GLY A 30 8.36 -8.24 6.73
CA GLY A 30 7.64 -8.92 5.64
C GLY A 30 8.12 -8.49 4.25
N SER A 31 7.80 -9.27 3.22
CA SER A 31 8.25 -9.04 1.85
C SER A 31 7.29 -8.18 1.03
N VAL A 32 7.84 -7.35 0.14
CA VAL A 32 7.07 -6.63 -0.90
C VAL A 32 6.27 -7.61 -1.76
N ASP A 33 6.85 -8.77 -2.13
CA ASP A 33 6.16 -9.77 -2.96
C ASP A 33 4.94 -10.35 -2.26
N GLU A 34 5.09 -10.73 -0.99
CA GLU A 34 4.00 -11.29 -0.18
C GLU A 34 2.83 -10.30 -0.07
N VAL A 35 3.13 -9.01 0.10
CA VAL A 35 2.10 -7.97 0.20
C VAL A 35 1.40 -7.74 -1.15
N LEU A 36 2.13 -7.77 -2.27
CA LEU A 36 1.54 -7.63 -3.60
C LEU A 36 0.66 -8.84 -3.97
N GLU A 37 1.13 -10.06 -3.65
CA GLU A 37 0.37 -11.29 -3.83
C GLU A 37 -0.92 -11.26 -2.98
N LEU A 38 -0.78 -10.88 -1.71
CA LEU A 38 -1.90 -10.73 -0.79
C LEU A 38 -2.93 -9.69 -1.25
N ALA A 39 -2.45 -8.55 -1.78
CA ALA A 39 -3.29 -7.53 -2.39
C ALA A 39 -3.88 -7.95 -3.74
N GLN A 40 -3.51 -9.12 -4.25
CA GLN A 40 -3.84 -9.62 -5.58
C GLN A 40 -3.45 -8.61 -6.66
N TRP A 41 -2.35 -7.87 -6.47
CA TRP A 41 -1.92 -6.87 -7.42
C TRP A 41 -1.28 -7.53 -8.66
N PRO A 42 -1.55 -7.08 -9.89
CA PRO A 42 -2.51 -6.04 -10.28
C PRO A 42 -3.93 -6.57 -10.60
N LYS A 43 -4.21 -7.85 -10.32
CA LYS A 43 -5.40 -8.60 -10.76
C LYS A 43 -6.65 -8.44 -9.87
N SER A 44 -6.56 -7.72 -8.76
CA SER A 44 -7.69 -7.51 -7.84
C SER A 44 -8.88 -6.87 -8.57
N ARG A 45 -10.10 -7.37 -8.29
CA ARG A 45 -11.34 -6.85 -8.88
C ARG A 45 -11.76 -5.47 -8.35
N GLY A 46 -11.05 -4.93 -7.36
CA GLY A 46 -11.35 -3.64 -6.76
C GLY A 46 -10.19 -3.08 -5.96
N ALA A 47 -10.38 -1.87 -5.43
CA ALA A 47 -9.36 -1.18 -4.64
C ALA A 47 -9.05 -1.95 -3.34
N VAL A 48 -7.76 -2.14 -3.08
CA VAL A 48 -7.26 -2.77 -1.86
C VAL A 48 -6.47 -1.73 -1.08
N LEU A 49 -6.99 -1.34 0.10
CA LEU A 49 -6.25 -0.50 1.03
C LEU A 49 -5.37 -1.38 1.92
N VAL A 50 -4.06 -1.09 1.90
CA VAL A 50 -3.03 -1.70 2.74
C VAL A 50 -2.63 -0.71 3.84
N VAL A 51 -2.68 -1.14 5.10
CA VAL A 51 -2.25 -0.34 6.25
C VAL A 51 -1.06 -1.04 6.91
N GLY A 52 0.13 -0.47 6.73
CA GLY A 52 1.41 -1.08 7.11
C GLY A 52 2.42 -0.06 7.61
N HIS A 53 3.70 -0.33 7.35
CA HIS A 53 4.83 0.41 7.93
C HIS A 53 5.87 0.79 6.86
N GLN A 54 6.69 1.78 7.20
CA GLN A 54 7.99 1.95 6.54
C GLN A 54 8.98 0.88 7.05
N PRO A 55 9.95 0.42 6.24
CA PRO A 55 10.22 0.86 4.85
C PRO A 55 9.30 0.23 3.80
N MET A 56 8.64 -0.88 4.12
CA MET A 56 7.85 -1.72 3.20
C MET A 56 6.86 -0.95 2.32
N LEU A 57 6.07 -0.01 2.87
CA LEU A 57 5.14 0.78 2.07
C LEU A 57 5.86 1.65 1.03
N GLY A 58 7.02 2.20 1.39
CA GLY A 58 7.87 2.96 0.49
C GLY A 58 8.52 2.10 -0.59
N GLU A 59 8.95 0.89 -0.24
CA GLU A 59 9.50 -0.09 -1.19
C GLU A 59 8.44 -0.57 -2.19
N ILE A 60 7.22 -0.86 -1.72
CA ILE A 60 6.07 -1.20 -2.59
C ILE A 60 5.83 -0.07 -3.59
N ALA A 61 5.71 1.16 -3.13
CA ALA A 61 5.46 2.31 -4.00
C ALA A 61 6.62 2.52 -4.99
N SER A 62 7.87 2.44 -4.52
CA SER A 62 9.07 2.53 -5.35
C SER A 62 9.08 1.49 -6.45
N ARG A 63 8.81 0.21 -6.12
CA ARG A 63 8.77 -0.88 -7.09
C ARG A 63 7.66 -0.69 -8.11
N LEU A 64 6.46 -0.38 -7.66
CA LEU A 64 5.30 -0.24 -8.56
C LEU A 64 5.44 0.97 -9.51
N LEU A 65 6.07 2.05 -9.06
CA LEU A 65 6.31 3.26 -9.86
C LEU A 65 7.64 3.24 -10.64
N GLY A 66 8.42 2.14 -10.56
CA GLY A 66 9.70 2.04 -11.26
C GLY A 66 10.76 3.03 -10.80
N MET A 67 10.74 3.43 -9.52
CA MET A 67 11.72 4.38 -8.96
C MET A 67 13.08 3.72 -8.74
N THR A 68 14.17 4.44 -9.01
CA THR A 68 15.55 3.94 -8.92
C THR A 68 16.08 3.79 -7.50
N ALA A 69 15.54 4.55 -6.54
CA ALA A 69 16.03 4.61 -5.16
C ALA A 69 15.69 3.36 -4.31
N GLY A 70 14.83 2.47 -4.81
CA GLY A 70 14.40 1.25 -4.11
C GLY A 70 13.41 1.46 -2.95
N GLN A 71 13.29 2.68 -2.44
CA GLN A 71 12.30 3.09 -1.45
C GLN A 71 11.90 4.56 -1.62
N CYS A 72 10.70 4.92 -1.17
CA CYS A 72 10.28 6.31 -1.04
C CYS A 72 9.66 6.58 0.34
N ALA A 73 9.97 7.75 0.92
CA ALA A 73 9.42 8.12 2.22
C ALA A 73 7.92 8.46 2.09
N ILE A 74 7.09 7.71 2.80
CA ILE A 74 5.65 7.98 2.96
C ILE A 74 5.43 8.42 4.40
N ARG A 75 4.94 9.66 4.57
CA ARG A 75 4.68 10.25 5.88
C ARG A 75 3.62 9.45 6.63
N LYS A 76 3.78 9.30 7.95
CA LYS A 76 2.80 8.64 8.82
C LYS A 76 1.41 9.25 8.60
N GLY A 77 0.42 8.39 8.36
CA GLY A 77 -0.98 8.80 8.13
C GLY A 77 -1.28 9.27 6.71
N ALA A 78 -0.28 9.37 5.83
CA ALA A 78 -0.53 9.67 4.43
C ALA A 78 -1.16 8.49 3.70
N VAL A 79 -1.93 8.79 2.66
CA VAL A 79 -2.57 7.81 1.77
C VAL A 79 -2.07 8.03 0.36
N TRP A 80 -1.53 6.99 -0.26
CA TRP A 80 -1.09 6.99 -1.65
C TRP A 80 -2.00 6.07 -2.44
N TRP A 81 -2.61 6.60 -3.51
CA TRP A 81 -3.48 5.83 -4.40
C TRP A 81 -2.76 5.51 -5.69
N LEU A 82 -2.36 4.24 -5.85
CA LEU A 82 -1.76 3.73 -7.08
C LEU A 82 -2.79 2.94 -7.88
N ARG A 83 -2.69 3.01 -9.21
CA ARG A 83 -3.55 2.26 -10.14
C ARG A 83 -2.71 1.62 -11.21
N HIS A 84 -2.87 0.31 -11.36
CA HIS A 84 -2.39 -0.41 -12.53
C HIS A 84 -3.29 -0.16 -13.73
N ARG A 85 -2.69 0.03 -14.90
CA ARG A 85 -3.39 0.13 -16.18
C ARG A 85 -2.63 -0.68 -17.22
N SER A 86 -3.38 -1.41 -18.04
CA SER A 86 -2.86 -2.09 -19.22
C SER A 86 -3.47 -1.45 -20.46
N ARG A 87 -2.64 -1.01 -21.40
CA ARG A 87 -3.07 -0.50 -22.72
C ARG A 87 -2.10 -0.98 -23.79
N GLN A 88 -2.61 -1.69 -24.80
CA GLN A 88 -1.86 -2.10 -25.99
C GLN A 88 -0.44 -2.60 -25.65
N GLU A 89 -0.40 -3.69 -24.87
CA GLU A 89 0.81 -4.40 -24.42
C GLU A 89 1.71 -3.66 -23.41
N HIS A 90 1.38 -2.43 -23.03
CA HIS A 90 2.10 -1.71 -21.97
C HIS A 90 1.36 -1.80 -20.64
N GLU A 91 2.07 -2.26 -19.62
CA GLU A 91 1.65 -2.20 -18.22
C GLU A 91 2.26 -0.95 -17.58
N GLU A 92 1.40 -0.10 -17.00
CA GLU A 92 1.82 1.12 -16.31
C GLU A 92 1.17 1.19 -14.92
N THR A 93 1.92 1.69 -13.93
CA THR A 93 1.35 2.11 -12.65
C THR A 93 1.29 3.62 -12.61
N ILE A 94 0.11 4.15 -12.30
CA ILE A 94 -0.15 5.58 -12.17
C ILE A 94 -0.38 5.92 -10.71
N LEU A 95 0.28 6.97 -10.21
CA LEU A 95 -0.05 7.60 -8.94
C LEU A 95 -1.23 8.56 -9.15
N LEU A 96 -2.42 8.19 -8.69
CA LEU A 96 -3.64 8.97 -8.87
C LEU A 96 -3.75 10.13 -7.89
N SER A 97 -3.34 9.91 -6.64
CA SER A 97 -3.43 10.91 -5.58
C SER A 97 -2.50 10.56 -4.41
N VAL A 98 -2.04 11.61 -3.73
CA VAL A 98 -1.36 11.53 -2.43
C VAL A 98 -2.03 12.52 -1.49
N GLN A 99 -2.49 12.02 -0.35
CA GLN A 99 -3.05 12.85 0.72
C GLN A 99 -2.14 12.76 1.95
N SER A 100 -1.64 13.90 2.44
CA SER A 100 -0.97 13.98 3.75
C SER A 100 -1.99 14.35 4.84
N PRO A 101 -1.83 13.90 6.10
CA PRO A 101 -2.67 14.36 7.20
C PRO A 101 -2.67 15.87 7.42
N GLU A 102 -1.65 16.58 6.92
CA GLU A 102 -1.54 18.05 7.01
C GLU A 102 -2.57 18.79 6.16
N PHE A 103 -3.26 18.09 5.25
CA PHE A 103 -4.25 18.65 4.35
C PHE A 103 -5.68 18.19 4.67
N LEU A 104 -5.92 17.70 5.90
CA LEU A 104 -7.23 17.24 6.41
C LEU A 104 -7.77 18.17 7.50
#